data_AF-K5WI57-F1
#
_entry.id   AF-K5WI57-F1
#
_cell.length_a   1.000
_cell.length_b   1.000
_cell.length_c   1.000
_cell.angle_alpha   90.00
_cell.angle_beta   90.00
_cell.angle_gamma   90.00
#
_symmetry.space_group_name_H-M   'P 1'
#
loop_
_entity.id
_entity.type
_entity.pdbx_description
1 polymer ?
#
loop_
_entity_poly.entity_id
_entity_poly.type
_entity_poly.pdbx_seq_one_letter_code
_entity_poly.pdbx_strand_id
1 'polypeptide(L)'
;MQQQQPPPPLSPWTHFAIFTGVLAPVALFPYLAVRRHLISLHRKVSEVSQTNAALQRDLKAALLESSIRREEHDRLVTALSEVRREFDRFRAEQSAKELQRARGEERTRSQIDELAAEHKRTRVNLATLRDLSPSLADIAAFMQEVEVQQGYVSRKNDGRGIERIRQFAYRLGSILTSDVEAETPAQDEVAPSSTTSFTPPGRTPKKEKKAKQPSEGETV
;
A
#
# COMPACT_ATOMS: atom_id res chain seq x y z
N MET A 1 -128.89 -45.94 4.84
CA MET A 1 -128.72 -45.15 3.61
C MET A 1 -127.89 -43.92 3.95
N GLN A 2 -126.59 -43.94 3.66
CA GLN A 2 -125.71 -42.79 3.85
C GLN A 2 -125.71 -41.99 2.55
N GLN A 3 -126.25 -40.77 2.59
CA GLN A 3 -126.17 -39.83 1.47
C GLN A 3 -124.73 -39.32 1.36
N GLN A 4 -124.03 -39.77 0.31
CA GLN A 4 -122.78 -39.17 -0.13
C GLN A 4 -123.08 -37.77 -0.68
N GLN A 5 -122.63 -36.74 0.01
CA GLN A 5 -122.60 -35.38 -0.53
C GLN A 5 -121.48 -35.27 -1.57
N PRO A 6 -121.74 -34.63 -2.73
CA PRO A 6 -120.70 -34.39 -3.73
C PRO A 6 -119.69 -33.34 -3.22
N PRO A 7 -118.39 -33.51 -3.52
CA PRO A 7 -117.37 -32.57 -3.07
C PRO A 7 -117.59 -31.18 -3.70
N PRO A 8 -117.36 -30.09 -2.94
CA PRO A 8 -117.51 -28.73 -3.44
C PRO A 8 -116.51 -28.45 -4.58
N PRO A 9 -116.90 -27.66 -5.60
CA PRO A 9 -115.98 -27.26 -6.67
C PRO A 9 -114.87 -26.39 -6.07
N LEU A 10 -113.63 -26.83 -6.26
CA LEU A 10 -112.43 -26.12 -5.82
C LEU A 10 -112.34 -24.76 -6.55
N SER A 11 -112.16 -23.70 -5.78
CA SER A 11 -112.03 -22.33 -6.29
C SER A 11 -110.77 -22.18 -7.15
N PRO A 12 -110.82 -21.56 -8.34
CA PRO A 12 -109.68 -21.41 -9.25
C PRO A 12 -108.46 -20.72 -8.60
N TRP A 13 -108.68 -19.90 -7.56
CA TRP A 13 -107.62 -19.30 -6.76
C TRP A 13 -106.73 -20.33 -6.04
N THR A 14 -107.30 -21.47 -5.62
CA THR A 14 -106.52 -22.53 -4.96
C THR A 14 -105.52 -23.16 -5.92
N HIS A 15 -105.89 -23.36 -7.19
CA HIS A 15 -104.98 -23.86 -8.21
C HIS A 15 -103.85 -22.88 -8.50
N PHE A 16 -104.13 -21.57 -8.59
CA PHE A 16 -103.08 -20.55 -8.73
C PHE A 16 -102.12 -20.52 -7.53
N ALA A 17 -102.64 -20.61 -6.31
CA ALA A 17 -101.83 -20.66 -5.09
C ALA A 17 -100.93 -21.90 -5.04
N ILE A 18 -101.44 -23.07 -5.44
CA ILE A 18 -100.66 -24.31 -5.50
C ILE A 18 -99.59 -24.21 -6.61
N PHE A 19 -99.96 -23.76 -7.81
CA PHE A 19 -99.01 -23.62 -8.92
C PHE A 19 -97.90 -22.61 -8.60
N THR A 20 -98.23 -21.44 -8.05
CA THR A 20 -97.22 -20.46 -7.64
C THR A 20 -96.37 -20.98 -6.48
N GLY A 21 -96.96 -21.69 -5.52
CA GLY A 21 -96.24 -22.31 -4.41
C GLY A 21 -95.21 -23.36 -4.83
N VAL A 22 -95.43 -24.07 -5.95
CA VAL A 22 -94.48 -25.05 -6.51
C VAL A 22 -93.50 -24.40 -7.51
N LEU A 23 -93.99 -23.51 -8.36
CA LEU A 23 -93.17 -22.87 -9.39
C LEU A 23 -92.19 -21.86 -8.80
N ALA A 24 -92.60 -21.14 -7.75
CA ALA A 24 -91.75 -20.16 -7.07
C ALA A 24 -90.45 -20.78 -6.53
N PRO A 25 -90.44 -21.83 -5.68
CA PRO A 25 -89.19 -22.41 -5.19
C PRO A 25 -88.33 -23.01 -6.32
N VAL A 26 -88.95 -23.58 -7.35
CA VAL A 26 -88.22 -24.13 -8.52
C VAL A 26 -87.50 -23.03 -9.30
N ALA A 27 -88.10 -21.84 -9.43
CA ALA A 27 -87.46 -20.69 -10.07
C ALA A 27 -86.49 -19.93 -9.14
N LEU A 28 -86.80 -19.89 -7.84
CA LEU A 28 -86.08 -19.06 -6.86
C LEU A 28 -84.80 -19.73 -6.35
N PHE A 29 -84.80 -21.06 -6.21
CA PHE A 29 -83.62 -21.81 -5.77
C PHE A 29 -82.38 -21.62 -6.67
N PRO A 30 -82.44 -21.81 -8.01
CA PRO A 30 -81.27 -21.61 -8.87
C PRO A 30 -80.81 -20.15 -8.84
N TYR A 31 -81.73 -19.19 -8.75
CA TYR A 31 -81.40 -17.78 -8.60
C TYR A 31 -80.61 -17.49 -7.31
N LEU A 32 -81.05 -18.05 -6.18
CA LEU A 32 -80.35 -17.90 -4.90
C LEU A 32 -78.98 -18.57 -4.91
N ALA A 33 -78.84 -19.74 -5.54
CA ALA A 33 -77.56 -20.42 -5.68
C ALA A 33 -76.56 -19.57 -6.49
N VAL A 34 -76.97 -19.06 -7.66
CA VAL A 34 -76.15 -18.17 -8.48
C VAL A 34 -75.78 -16.89 -7.72
N ARG A 35 -76.74 -16.28 -7.01
CA ARG A 35 -76.48 -15.09 -6.20
C ARG A 35 -75.44 -15.36 -5.12
N ARG A 36 -75.51 -16.49 -4.43
CA ARG A 36 -74.51 -16.90 -3.42
C ARG A 36 -73.13 -17.12 -4.06
N HIS A 37 -73.06 -17.75 -5.23
CA HIS A 37 -71.82 -17.94 -5.96
C HIS A 37 -71.19 -16.62 -6.42
N LEU A 38 -71.98 -15.69 -6.95
CA LEU A 38 -71.51 -14.36 -7.34
C LEU A 38 -70.93 -13.59 -6.14
N ILE A 39 -71.58 -13.65 -4.98
CA ILE A 39 -71.07 -13.02 -3.75
C ILE A 39 -69.75 -13.67 -3.32
N SER A 40 -69.65 -15.02 -3.36
CA SER A 40 -68.41 -15.72 -3.02
C SER A 40 -67.28 -15.40 -4.00
N LEU A 41 -67.56 -15.33 -5.30
CA LEU A 41 -66.58 -14.98 -6.31
C LEU A 41 -66.11 -13.54 -6.13
N HIS A 42 -67.01 -12.59 -5.88
CA HIS A 42 -66.66 -11.21 -5.61
C HIS A 42 -65.78 -11.07 -4.36
N ARG A 43 -66.07 -11.84 -3.30
CA ARG A 43 -65.21 -11.89 -2.11
C ARG A 43 -63.81 -12.42 -2.44
N LYS A 44 -63.70 -13.52 -3.19
CA LYS A 44 -62.41 -14.07 -3.62
C LYS A 44 -61.64 -13.10 -4.51
N VAL A 45 -62.30 -12.44 -5.45
CA VAL A 45 -61.68 -11.41 -6.31
C VAL A 45 -61.19 -10.24 -5.46
N SER A 46 -61.97 -9.80 -4.47
CA SER A 46 -61.53 -8.74 -3.56
C SER A 46 -60.32 -9.16 -2.71
N GLU A 47 -60.31 -10.38 -2.20
CA GLU A 47 -59.19 -10.94 -1.42
C GLU A 47 -57.92 -11.05 -2.28
N VAL A 48 -58.03 -11.61 -3.48
CA VAL A 48 -56.91 -11.70 -4.44
C VAL A 48 -56.43 -10.31 -4.86
N SER A 49 -57.34 -9.34 -5.03
CA SER A 49 -56.94 -7.97 -5.35
C SER A 49 -56.16 -7.31 -4.21
N GLN A 50 -56.54 -7.59 -2.96
CA GLN A 50 -55.84 -7.08 -1.78
C GLN A 50 -54.46 -7.70 -1.61
N THR A 51 -54.34 -9.02 -1.80
CA THR A 51 -53.03 -9.70 -1.74
C THR A 51 -52.13 -9.26 -2.89
N ASN A 52 -52.66 -9.11 -4.11
CA ASN A 52 -51.89 -8.57 -5.24
C ASN A 52 -51.42 -7.13 -4.96
N ALA A 53 -52.27 -6.27 -4.39
CA ALA A 53 -51.86 -4.92 -4.00
C ALA A 53 -50.79 -4.91 -2.91
N ALA A 54 -50.82 -5.85 -1.95
CA ALA A 54 -49.77 -6.01 -0.95
C ALA A 54 -48.45 -6.47 -1.60
N LEU A 55 -48.48 -7.53 -2.42
CA LEU A 55 -47.31 -8.04 -3.14
C LEU A 55 -46.67 -6.98 -4.05
N GLN A 56 -47.48 -6.15 -4.71
CA GLN A 56 -46.97 -5.04 -5.51
C GLN A 56 -46.25 -3.98 -4.67
N ARG A 57 -46.70 -3.71 -3.44
CA ARG A 57 -46.01 -2.81 -2.51
C ARG A 57 -44.70 -3.42 -2.04
N ASP A 58 -44.70 -4.69 -1.68
CA ASP A 58 -43.50 -5.40 -1.20
C ASP A 58 -42.45 -5.51 -2.31
N LEU A 59 -42.86 -5.81 -3.55
CA LEU A 59 -41.96 -5.82 -4.71
C LEU A 59 -41.35 -4.44 -4.94
N LYS A 60 -42.16 -3.37 -4.87
CA LYS A 60 -41.64 -2.00 -4.99
C LYS A 60 -40.66 -1.65 -3.86
N ALA A 61 -40.97 -2.04 -2.63
CA ALA A 61 -40.08 -1.83 -1.49
C ALA A 61 -38.75 -2.58 -1.66
N ALA A 62 -38.80 -3.86 -2.06
CA ALA A 62 -37.62 -4.67 -2.31
C ALA A 62 -36.78 -4.13 -3.49
N LEU A 63 -37.43 -3.64 -4.56
CA LEU A 63 -36.71 -2.99 -5.67
C LEU A 63 -36.01 -1.72 -5.21
N LEU A 64 -36.68 -0.86 -4.42
CA LEU A 64 -36.06 0.35 -3.87
C LEU A 64 -34.87 0.00 -2.96
N GLU A 65 -35.04 -0.96 -2.04
CA GLU A 65 -33.95 -1.42 -1.19
C GLU A 65 -32.77 -1.97 -2.00
N SER A 66 -33.04 -2.76 -3.05
CA SER A 66 -32.00 -3.28 -3.94
C SER A 66 -31.25 -2.17 -4.68
N SER A 67 -31.96 -1.10 -5.10
CA SER A 67 -31.34 0.04 -5.76
C SER A 67 -30.43 0.83 -4.82
N ILE A 68 -30.85 1.02 -3.56
CA ILE A 68 -30.06 1.70 -2.52
C ILE A 68 -28.78 0.90 -2.24
N ARG A 69 -28.90 -0.42 -2.03
CA ARG A 69 -27.73 -1.30 -1.80
C ARG A 69 -26.75 -1.29 -2.96
N ARG A 70 -27.26 -1.24 -4.20
CA ARG A 70 -26.41 -1.16 -5.39
C ARG A 70 -25.65 0.17 -5.44
N GLU A 71 -26.32 1.28 -5.16
CA GLU A 71 -25.68 2.59 -5.09
C GLU A 71 -24.60 2.64 -3.99
N GLU A 72 -24.88 2.10 -2.81
CA GLU A 72 -23.89 1.98 -1.72
C GLU A 72 -22.69 1.13 -2.13
N HIS A 73 -22.93 -0.01 -2.79
CA HIS A 73 -21.86 -0.86 -3.30
C HIS A 73 -21.00 -0.13 -4.34
N ASP A 74 -21.61 0.60 -5.28
CA ASP A 74 -20.89 1.38 -6.29
C ASP A 74 -20.04 2.50 -5.65
N ARG A 75 -20.55 3.14 -4.59
CA ARG A 75 -19.79 4.11 -3.78
C ARG A 75 -18.60 3.45 -3.08
N LEU A 76 -18.78 2.28 -2.47
CA LEU A 76 -17.71 1.53 -1.81
C LEU A 76 -16.63 1.08 -2.81
N VAL A 77 -17.02 0.59 -3.98
CA VAL A 77 -16.08 0.22 -5.05
C VAL A 77 -15.27 1.44 -5.50
N THR A 78 -15.92 2.59 -5.65
CA THR A 78 -15.25 3.84 -6.00
C THR A 78 -14.24 4.24 -4.93
N ALA A 79 -14.63 4.28 -3.66
CA ALA A 79 -13.73 4.60 -2.54
C ALA A 79 -12.55 3.60 -2.43
N LEU A 80 -12.80 2.30 -2.59
CA LEU A 80 -11.73 1.29 -2.62
C LEU A 80 -10.76 1.50 -3.78
N SER A 81 -11.27 1.90 -4.94
CA SER A 81 -10.42 2.20 -6.10
C SER A 81 -9.55 3.44 -5.89
N GLU A 82 -10.05 4.45 -5.17
CA GLU A 82 -9.31 5.65 -4.78
C GLU A 82 -8.20 5.30 -3.78
N VAL A 83 -8.54 4.58 -2.71
CA VAL A 83 -7.56 4.10 -1.73
C VAL A 83 -6.48 3.27 -2.41
N ARG A 84 -6.85 2.37 -3.34
CA ARG A 84 -5.87 1.58 -4.10
C ARG A 84 -4.92 2.47 -4.91
N ARG A 85 -5.45 3.50 -5.59
CA ARG A 85 -4.64 4.47 -6.34
C ARG A 85 -3.69 5.25 -5.44
N GLU A 86 -4.14 5.64 -4.24
CA GLU A 86 -3.29 6.31 -3.26
C GLU A 86 -2.17 5.39 -2.75
N PHE A 87 -2.47 4.13 -2.46
CA PHE A 87 -1.45 3.14 -2.09
C PHE A 87 -0.42 2.93 -3.19
N ASP A 88 -0.85 2.85 -4.46
CA ASP A 88 0.06 2.70 -5.59
C ASP A 88 0.97 3.94 -5.75
N ARG A 89 0.43 5.15 -5.54
CA ARG A 89 1.21 6.40 -5.51
C ARG A 89 2.23 6.40 -4.37
N PHE A 90 1.80 6.07 -3.16
CA PHE A 90 2.68 6.01 -1.99
C PHE A 90 3.83 5.01 -2.20
N ARG A 91 3.53 3.85 -2.80
CA ARG A 91 4.54 2.84 -3.15
C ARG A 91 5.53 3.37 -4.19
N ALA A 92 5.06 4.08 -5.20
CA ALA A 92 5.94 4.71 -6.19
C ALA A 92 6.85 5.77 -5.55
N GLU A 93 6.30 6.65 -4.70
CA GLU A 93 7.07 7.65 -3.97
C GLU A 93 8.11 7.02 -3.04
N GLN A 94 7.76 5.96 -2.32
CA GLN A 94 8.70 5.25 -1.47
C GLN A 94 9.86 4.68 -2.29
N SER A 95 9.58 4.02 -3.42
CA SER A 95 10.62 3.49 -4.31
C SER A 95 11.52 4.58 -4.89
N ALA A 96 10.96 5.74 -5.22
CA ALA A 96 11.72 6.89 -5.70
C ALA A 96 12.64 7.47 -4.61
N LYS A 97 12.15 7.56 -3.37
CA LYS A 97 12.95 7.98 -2.20
C LYS A 97 14.08 7.00 -1.89
N GLU A 98 13.82 5.70 -1.97
CA GLU A 98 14.84 4.66 -1.79
C GLU A 98 15.94 4.77 -2.86
N LEU A 99 15.57 4.95 -4.13
CA LEU A 99 16.53 5.18 -5.21
C LEU A 99 17.33 6.48 -5.01
N GLN A 100 16.69 7.55 -4.54
CA GLN A 100 17.36 8.81 -4.23
C GLN A 100 18.36 8.66 -3.07
N ARG A 101 18.01 7.90 -2.03
CA ARG A 101 18.92 7.57 -0.92
C ARG A 101 20.12 6.77 -1.40
N ALA A 102 19.90 5.72 -2.19
CA ALA A 102 20.99 4.92 -2.75
C ALA A 102 21.94 5.77 -3.60
N ARG A 103 21.43 6.69 -4.42
CA ARG A 103 22.26 7.65 -5.18
C ARG A 103 23.00 8.64 -4.29
N GLY A 104 22.39 9.07 -3.19
CA GLY A 104 23.03 9.93 -2.21
C GLY A 104 24.21 9.22 -1.53
N GLU A 105 23.97 8.00 -1.07
CA GLU A 105 24.99 7.14 -0.46
C GLU A 105 26.17 6.89 -1.40
N GLU A 106 25.90 6.57 -2.67
CA GLU A 106 26.94 6.35 -3.68
C GLU A 106 27.81 7.59 -3.89
N ARG A 107 27.21 8.79 -3.96
CA ARG A 107 27.97 10.05 -4.07
C ARG A 107 28.82 10.32 -2.84
N THR A 108 28.29 10.04 -1.65
CA THR A 108 29.07 10.22 -0.42
C THR A 108 30.25 9.23 -0.36
N ARG A 109 30.06 7.99 -0.81
CA ARG A 109 31.15 7.01 -0.93
C ARG A 109 32.20 7.46 -1.93
N SER A 110 31.80 7.90 -3.12
CA SER A 110 32.75 8.36 -4.13
C SER A 110 33.56 9.58 -3.65
N GLN A 111 32.94 10.49 -2.90
CA GLN A 111 33.64 11.64 -2.30
C GLN A 111 34.64 11.21 -1.23
N ILE A 112 34.29 10.24 -0.38
CA ILE A 112 35.20 9.69 0.63
C ILE A 112 36.39 9.02 -0.05
N ASP A 113 36.15 8.23 -1.10
CA ASP A 113 37.20 7.55 -1.86
C ASP A 113 38.12 8.54 -2.58
N GLU A 114 37.56 9.61 -3.15
CA GLU A 114 38.31 10.69 -3.78
C GLU A 114 39.22 11.42 -2.77
N LEU A 115 38.66 11.81 -1.62
CA LEU A 115 39.42 12.45 -0.55
C LEU A 115 40.53 11.53 0.00
N ALA A 116 40.23 10.24 0.16
CA ALA A 116 41.22 9.25 0.58
C ALA A 116 42.36 9.10 -0.46
N ALA A 117 42.02 9.09 -1.75
CA ALA A 117 43.00 9.04 -2.83
C ALA A 117 43.84 10.32 -2.91
N GLU A 118 43.23 11.49 -2.73
CA GLU A 118 43.94 12.77 -2.66
C GLU A 118 44.90 12.81 -1.47
N HIS A 119 44.44 12.42 -0.28
CA HIS A 119 45.27 12.34 0.91
C HIS A 119 46.45 11.36 0.74
N LYS A 120 46.25 10.25 0.04
CA LYS A 120 47.35 9.35 -0.31
C LYS A 120 48.36 10.02 -1.26
N ARG A 121 47.91 10.78 -2.24
CA ARG A 121 48.79 11.53 -3.18
C ARG A 121 49.58 12.61 -2.45
N THR A 122 48.96 13.37 -1.56
CA THR A 122 49.65 14.39 -0.77
C THR A 122 50.71 13.75 0.11
N ARG A 123 50.42 12.60 0.76
CA ARG A 123 51.42 11.84 1.51
C ARG A 123 52.60 11.38 0.67
N VAL A 124 52.36 10.89 -0.54
CA VAL A 124 53.46 10.50 -1.46
C VAL A 124 54.31 11.72 -1.83
N ASN A 125 53.69 12.86 -2.16
CA ASN A 125 54.42 14.10 -2.48
C ASN A 125 55.21 14.65 -1.28
N LEU A 126 54.66 14.50 -0.08
CA LEU A 126 55.33 14.87 1.16
C LEU A 126 56.52 13.95 1.46
N ALA A 127 56.38 12.64 1.17
CA ALA A 127 57.49 11.70 1.25
C ALA A 127 58.62 12.03 0.26
N THR A 128 58.30 12.40 -0.98
CA THR A 128 59.34 12.82 -1.94
C THR A 128 60.04 14.11 -1.51
N LEU A 129 59.31 15.08 -0.93
CA LEU A 129 59.93 16.29 -0.35
C LEU A 129 60.81 15.97 0.86
N ARG A 130 60.43 14.98 1.67
CA ARG A 130 61.23 14.48 2.79
C ARG A 130 62.56 13.90 2.30
N ASP A 131 62.53 13.09 1.24
CA ASP A 131 63.73 12.47 0.66
C ASP A 131 64.69 13.51 0.05
N LEU A 132 64.19 14.69 -0.35
CA LEU A 132 65.02 15.80 -0.83
C LEU A 132 65.67 16.63 0.30
N SER A 133 65.17 16.54 1.54
CA SER A 133 65.67 17.33 2.65
C SER A 133 67.15 17.10 3.01
N PRO A 134 67.71 15.87 2.97
CA PRO A 134 69.14 15.65 3.20
C PRO A 134 69.97 16.27 2.07
N SER A 135 69.57 16.11 0.81
CA SER A 135 70.28 16.70 -0.32
C SER A 135 70.32 18.23 -0.22
N LEU A 136 69.23 18.86 0.25
CA LEU A 136 69.20 20.31 0.47
C LEU A 136 70.15 20.73 1.61
N ALA A 137 70.23 19.95 2.68
CA ALA A 137 71.17 20.17 3.78
C ALA A 137 72.62 20.03 3.30
N ASP A 138 72.91 19.03 2.46
CA ASP A 138 74.24 18.81 1.86
C ASP A 138 74.64 19.96 0.93
N ILE A 139 73.72 20.45 0.09
CA ILE A 139 73.96 21.63 -0.76
C ILE A 139 74.28 22.86 0.10
N ALA A 140 73.52 23.09 1.18
CA ALA A 140 73.78 24.21 2.08
C ALA A 140 75.15 24.09 2.77
N ALA A 141 75.52 22.88 3.21
CA ALA A 141 76.83 22.62 3.80
C ALA A 141 77.97 22.85 2.79
N PHE A 142 77.82 22.37 1.56
CA PHE A 142 78.78 22.62 0.48
C PHE A 142 78.91 24.10 0.15
N MET A 143 77.79 24.83 0.03
CA MET A 143 77.82 26.29 -0.22
C MET A 143 78.57 27.03 0.90
N GLN A 144 78.35 26.66 2.16
CA GLN A 144 79.07 27.22 3.30
C GLN A 144 80.57 26.90 3.23
N GLU A 145 80.94 25.66 2.90
CA GLU A 145 82.35 25.27 2.73
C GLU A 145 83.04 26.08 1.61
N VAL A 146 82.38 26.24 0.46
CA VAL A 146 82.89 27.05 -0.65
C VAL A 146 83.09 28.52 -0.24
N GLU A 147 82.17 29.09 0.54
CA GLU A 147 82.34 30.46 1.07
C GLU A 147 83.55 30.58 2.00
N VAL A 148 83.74 29.59 2.87
CA VAL A 148 84.89 29.53 3.78
C VAL A 148 86.19 29.42 2.99
N GLN A 149 86.25 28.59 1.95
CA GLN A 149 87.43 28.44 1.08
C GLN A 149 87.76 29.73 0.30
N GLN A 150 86.76 30.52 -0.08
CA GLN A 150 86.95 31.79 -0.79
C GLN A 150 87.27 32.98 0.13
N GLY A 151 87.36 32.77 1.46
CA GLY A 151 87.68 33.82 2.42
C GLY A 151 86.51 34.77 2.72
N TYR A 152 85.28 34.41 2.33
CA TYR A 152 84.10 35.16 2.75
C TYR A 152 83.79 34.85 4.21
N VAL A 153 84.01 35.83 5.09
CA VAL A 153 83.66 35.70 6.51
C VAL A 153 82.14 35.73 6.64
N SER A 154 81.55 34.71 7.30
CA SER A 154 80.10 34.66 7.55
C SER A 154 79.65 35.94 8.24
N ARG A 155 78.90 36.77 7.52
CA ARG A 155 78.27 37.95 8.10
C ARG A 155 77.08 37.49 8.93
N LYS A 156 76.88 38.11 10.10
CA LYS A 156 75.77 37.83 11.03
C LYS A 156 74.38 37.93 10.38
N ASN A 157 74.27 38.70 9.29
CA ASN A 157 73.12 38.69 8.39
C ASN A 157 73.51 37.94 7.12
N ASP A 158 73.05 36.70 7.03
CA ASP A 158 73.22 35.84 5.86
C ASP A 158 72.45 36.41 4.65
N GLY A 159 73.13 37.27 3.89
CA GLY A 159 72.56 37.90 2.70
C GLY A 159 72.33 36.92 1.55
N ARG A 160 73.02 35.77 1.55
CA ARG A 160 72.95 34.77 0.48
C ARG A 160 71.93 33.66 0.76
N GLY A 161 71.53 33.49 2.03
CA GLY A 161 70.41 32.64 2.42
C GLY A 161 70.77 31.17 2.59
N ILE A 162 72.03 30.84 2.81
CA ILE A 162 72.53 29.48 3.06
C ILE A 162 71.89 28.92 4.34
N GLU A 163 71.82 29.72 5.40
CA GLU A 163 71.20 29.37 6.66
C GLU A 163 69.68 29.20 6.51
N ARG A 164 69.04 29.96 5.60
CA ARG A 164 67.62 29.76 5.29
C ARG A 164 67.37 28.40 4.64
N ILE A 165 68.23 27.98 3.70
CA ILE A 165 68.16 26.68 3.06
C ILE A 165 68.36 25.57 4.10
N ARG A 166 69.34 25.72 4.99
CA ARG A 166 69.61 24.77 6.07
C ARG A 166 68.43 24.66 7.05
N GLN A 167 67.90 25.79 7.52
CA GLN A 167 66.73 25.81 8.41
C GLN A 167 65.49 25.25 7.72
N PHE A 168 65.33 25.48 6.42
CA PHE A 168 64.25 24.90 5.64
C PHE A 168 64.37 23.38 5.53
N ALA A 169 65.57 22.84 5.29
CA ALA A 169 65.82 21.39 5.32
C ALA A 169 65.47 20.78 6.69
N TYR A 170 65.90 21.40 7.79
CA TYR A 170 65.57 20.93 9.14
C TYR A 170 64.07 21.00 9.45
N ARG A 171 63.38 22.07 9.04
CA ARG A 171 61.93 22.20 9.22
C ARG A 171 61.15 21.18 8.40
N LEU A 172 61.55 20.92 7.16
CA LEU A 172 60.98 19.84 6.36
C LEU A 172 61.15 18.50 7.07
N GLY A 173 62.37 18.19 7.53
CA GLY A 173 62.63 16.97 8.30
C GLY A 173 61.74 16.87 9.53
N SER A 174 61.62 17.93 10.34
CA SER A 174 60.89 17.91 11.61
C SER A 174 59.38 17.80 11.46
N ILE A 175 58.77 18.51 10.50
CA ILE A 175 57.32 18.47 10.24
C ILE A 175 56.91 17.06 9.80
N LEU A 176 57.79 16.39 9.04
CA LEU A 176 57.51 15.08 8.47
C LEU A 176 57.82 13.92 9.43
N THR A 177 58.67 14.09 10.44
CA THR A 177 58.82 13.10 11.52
C THR A 177 57.70 13.16 12.53
N SER A 178 57.15 14.34 12.84
CA SER A 178 56.04 14.46 13.81
C SER A 178 54.75 13.75 13.35
N ASP A 179 54.51 13.67 12.04
CA ASP A 179 53.31 12.99 11.50
C ASP A 179 53.40 11.45 11.61
N VAL A 180 54.61 10.88 11.69
CA VAL A 180 54.81 9.42 11.75
C VAL A 180 54.64 8.88 13.17
N GLU A 181 54.96 9.64 14.20
CA GLU A 181 54.78 9.19 15.60
C GLU A 181 53.31 9.19 16.05
N ALA A 182 52.47 10.03 15.45
CA ALA A 182 51.03 10.10 15.77
C ALA A 182 50.19 8.96 15.17
N GLU A 183 50.71 8.22 14.19
CA GLU A 183 49.99 7.11 13.53
C GLU A 183 50.33 5.73 14.07
N THR A 184 51.04 5.61 15.21
CA THR A 184 51.11 4.33 15.91
C THR A 184 49.70 3.98 16.38
N PRO A 185 48.99 3.06 15.70
CA PRO A 185 47.64 2.75 16.11
C PRO A 185 47.78 2.02 17.43
N ALA A 186 47.22 2.60 18.49
CA ALA A 186 46.89 1.86 19.69
C ALA A 186 46.09 0.63 19.25
N GLN A 187 46.80 -0.50 19.14
CA GLN A 187 46.23 -1.83 19.12
C GLN A 187 45.70 -2.08 20.53
N ASP A 188 44.63 -1.39 20.92
CA ASP A 188 43.91 -1.68 22.14
C ASP A 188 42.43 -1.79 21.81
N GLU A 189 42.00 -3.05 21.78
CA GLU A 189 40.76 -3.48 22.40
C GLU A 189 39.45 -2.97 21.78
N VAL A 190 39.15 -3.43 20.57
CA VAL A 190 37.75 -3.55 20.13
C VAL A 190 37.12 -4.71 20.90
N ALA A 191 36.56 -4.40 22.07
CA ALA A 191 35.58 -5.25 22.72
C ALA A 191 34.40 -5.50 21.75
N PRO A 192 33.88 -6.73 21.63
CA PRO A 192 32.73 -7.03 20.80
C PRO A 192 31.46 -6.51 21.47
N SER A 193 31.19 -5.21 21.34
CA SER A 193 29.92 -4.60 21.71
C SER A 193 28.84 -5.03 20.71
N SER A 194 28.22 -6.17 21.02
CA SER A 194 26.81 -6.47 20.81
C SER A 194 26.21 -5.94 19.51
N THR A 195 26.30 -6.77 18.48
CA THR A 195 25.34 -6.83 17.37
C THR A 195 23.91 -6.81 17.92
N THR A 196 23.30 -5.64 17.99
CA THR A 196 21.85 -5.51 18.09
C THR A 196 21.27 -5.95 16.75
N SER A 197 21.00 -7.24 16.66
CA SER A 197 20.20 -7.86 15.61
C SER A 197 18.81 -7.20 15.61
N PHE A 198 18.67 -6.11 14.86
CA PHE A 198 17.38 -5.56 14.49
C PHE A 198 16.72 -6.60 13.58
N THR A 199 15.95 -7.49 14.20
CA THR A 199 15.11 -8.46 13.53
C THR A 199 13.90 -7.70 13.00
N PRO A 200 13.72 -7.55 11.68
CA PRO A 200 12.51 -6.92 11.14
C PRO A 200 11.30 -7.78 11.51
N PRO A 201 10.16 -7.18 11.92
CA PRO A 201 9.00 -7.93 12.33
C PRO A 201 8.42 -8.75 11.17
N GLY A 202 8.52 -10.07 11.31
CA GLY A 202 7.48 -11.03 10.97
C GLY A 202 6.72 -10.81 9.66
N ARG A 203 7.37 -11.01 8.52
CA ARG A 203 6.66 -11.38 7.29
C ARG A 203 6.47 -12.90 7.31
N THR A 204 5.37 -13.35 7.91
CA THR A 204 4.96 -14.75 7.82
C THR A 204 4.78 -15.12 6.35
N PRO A 205 5.43 -16.18 5.85
CA PRO A 205 5.11 -16.72 4.53
C PRO A 205 3.71 -17.32 4.63
N LYS A 206 2.73 -16.59 4.10
CA LYS A 206 1.40 -17.11 3.83
C LYS A 206 1.60 -18.29 2.90
N LYS A 207 1.51 -19.51 3.45
CA LYS A 207 1.53 -20.77 2.69
C LYS A 207 0.47 -20.66 1.60
N GLU A 208 0.92 -20.40 0.40
CA GLU A 208 0.14 -20.50 -0.82
C GLU A 208 -0.17 -21.98 -0.99
N LYS A 209 -1.35 -22.38 -0.51
CA LYS A 209 -1.97 -23.66 -0.85
C LYS A 209 -2.19 -23.65 -2.36
N LYS A 210 -1.21 -24.21 -3.08
CA LYS A 210 -1.31 -24.62 -4.47
C LYS A 210 -2.46 -25.62 -4.57
N ALA A 211 -3.64 -25.11 -4.91
CA ALA A 211 -4.78 -25.93 -5.27
C ALA A 211 -4.39 -26.69 -6.54
N LYS A 212 -4.23 -27.99 -6.35
CA LYS A 212 -4.07 -29.01 -7.38
C LYS A 212 -5.27 -28.89 -8.35
N GLN A 213 -5.02 -28.37 -9.55
CA GLN A 213 -5.90 -28.57 -10.70
C GLN A 213 -5.98 -30.09 -10.96
N PRO A 214 -7.18 -30.68 -11.02
CA PRO A 214 -7.38 -31.91 -11.74
C PRO A 214 -7.43 -31.57 -13.23
N SER A 215 -6.38 -31.97 -13.94
CA SER A 215 -6.44 -32.25 -15.37
C SER A 215 -7.17 -33.58 -15.58
N GLU A 216 -7.83 -33.66 -16.74
CA GLU A 216 -8.19 -34.89 -17.48
C GLU A 216 -9.58 -35.50 -17.27
N GLY A 217 -10.13 -35.91 -18.42
CA GLY A 217 -11.50 -36.36 -18.69
C GLY A 217 -12.18 -35.34 -19.62
N GLU A 218 -11.85 -35.19 -20.90
CA GLU A 218 -11.62 -36.21 -21.95
C GLU A 218 -12.65 -37.33 -21.91
N THR A 219 -13.83 -37.06 -22.46
CA THR A 219 -14.65 -38.08 -23.13
C THR A 219 -15.38 -37.45 -24.30
N VAL A 220 -15.04 -38.02 -25.45
CA VAL A 220 -15.69 -38.05 -26.77
C VAL A 220 -17.21 -38.07 -26.70
#